data_AF-A0A1C5X6T8-F1
#
_entry.id   AF-A0A1C5X6T8-F1
#
_cell.length_a   1.000
_cell.length_b   1.000
_cell.length_c   1.000
_cell.angle_alpha   90.00
_cell.angle_beta   90.00
_cell.angle_gamma   90.00
#
_symmetry.space_group_name_H-M   'P 1'
#
loop_
_entity.id
_entity.type
_entity.pdbx_description
1 polymer ?
#
loop_
_entity_poly.entity_id
_entity_poly.type
_entity_poly.pdbx_seq_one_letter_code
_entity_poly.pdbx_strand_id
1 'polypeptide(L)'
;MMPTTFILATQMMEYERFRREFTHIISYRDNQYPIVRAVNELYNANNIVMLKKTIQEHYDKEGLLFPLNNEADILRAVSMINQFQFLDYDGKGTTRKVTDLYMETCKNHSKEVNDFVLFLSHLNRIQMWKKRIYNLNDQIFSKIDLLIPAIGLDYYKEGKDELLSGAFSITTTSFEEIKQIYVDLYELICELLIVIIGFDNIILKNDFNAINAVKGLNVSSLSDVPNMRKKANVLKLVDFNAPLEKLLYPCLNPDIRNSIGHFSYDSEETAGGKGQIIRFYEVNDRTKYTDVSLVQICYDIWQMYKCLGIFNELIYHLEIQELMQKGIVPSFCTDKTVRDKMMPFNNGKKIYPNEPCPCGSGKKYKKCCGKFAR
;
A
#
# COMPACT_ATOMS: atom_id res chain seq x y z
N MET A 1 -5.73 -46.01 10.45
CA MET A 1 -6.90 -45.14 10.18
C MET A 1 -6.34 -43.89 9.52
N MET A 2 -6.71 -43.58 8.27
CA MET A 2 -6.26 -42.33 7.66
C MET A 2 -6.90 -41.17 8.43
N PRO A 3 -6.14 -40.13 8.82
CA PRO A 3 -6.72 -38.99 9.51
C PRO A 3 -7.78 -38.33 8.61
N THR A 4 -8.82 -37.76 9.22
CA THR A 4 -9.85 -37.05 8.47
C THR A 4 -9.25 -35.82 7.77
N THR A 5 -9.90 -35.32 6.71
CA THR A 5 -9.43 -34.14 5.96
C THR A 5 -9.15 -32.93 6.86
N PHE A 6 -9.92 -32.77 7.94
CA PHE A 6 -9.68 -31.73 8.94
C PHE A 6 -8.39 -31.96 9.74
N ILE A 7 -8.15 -33.19 10.22
CA ILE A 7 -6.92 -33.54 10.98
C ILE A 7 -5.68 -33.43 10.07
N LEU A 8 -5.80 -33.81 8.80
CA LEU A 8 -4.72 -33.63 7.82
C LEU A 8 -4.45 -32.14 7.58
N ALA A 9 -5.49 -31.32 7.40
CA ALA A 9 -5.33 -29.88 7.20
C ALA A 9 -4.67 -29.19 8.41
N THR A 10 -5.01 -29.57 9.64
CA THR A 10 -4.36 -29.01 10.84
C THR A 10 -2.91 -29.46 11.01
N GLN A 11 -2.52 -30.61 10.44
CA GLN A 11 -1.12 -31.08 10.41
C GLN A 11 -0.28 -30.35 9.34
N MET A 12 -0.89 -30.01 8.19
CA MET A 12 -0.24 -29.33 7.07
C MET A 12 -0.08 -27.81 7.28
N MET A 13 -0.81 -27.24 8.25
CA MET A 13 -0.83 -25.82 8.56
C MET A 13 -0.13 -25.52 9.89
N GLU A 14 0.41 -24.31 10.03
CA GLU A 14 0.67 -23.68 11.34
C GLU A 14 -0.66 -23.32 12.04
N TYR A 15 -1.47 -24.34 12.36
CA TYR A 15 -2.87 -24.18 12.76
C TYR A 15 -3.08 -23.22 13.94
N GLU A 16 -2.24 -23.30 14.97
CA GLU A 16 -2.33 -22.40 16.13
C GLU A 16 -2.09 -20.93 15.77
N ARG A 17 -1.18 -20.69 14.82
CA ARG A 17 -0.90 -19.35 14.32
C ARG A 17 -2.06 -18.84 13.47
N PHE A 18 -2.55 -19.67 12.55
CA PHE A 18 -3.74 -19.35 11.76
C PHE A 18 -4.95 -19.06 12.65
N ARG A 19 -5.20 -19.87 13.68
CA ARG A 19 -6.32 -19.68 14.61
C ARG A 19 -6.24 -18.33 15.31
N ARG A 20 -5.07 -17.96 15.85
CA ARG A 20 -4.87 -16.66 16.50
C ARG A 20 -5.16 -15.52 15.53
N GLU A 21 -4.65 -15.64 14.31
CA GLU A 21 -4.82 -14.61 13.29
C GLU A 21 -6.25 -14.49 12.78
N PHE A 22 -6.88 -15.61 12.49
CA PHE A 22 -8.30 -15.66 12.20
C PHE A 22 -9.12 -14.97 13.30
N THR A 23 -8.91 -15.32 14.57
CA THR A 23 -9.63 -14.70 15.70
C THR A 23 -9.34 -13.20 15.79
N HIS A 24 -8.09 -12.79 15.56
CA HIS A 24 -7.71 -11.38 15.57
C HIS A 24 -8.41 -10.60 14.45
N ILE A 25 -8.40 -11.11 13.22
CA ILE A 25 -9.04 -10.48 12.05
C ILE A 25 -10.53 -10.26 12.28
N ILE A 26 -11.23 -11.30 12.72
CA ILE A 26 -12.68 -11.23 12.98
C ILE A 26 -12.97 -10.26 14.12
N SER A 27 -12.24 -10.38 15.23
CA SER A 27 -12.41 -9.48 16.38
C SER A 27 -12.12 -8.03 16.02
N TYR A 28 -11.09 -7.78 15.22
CA TYR A 28 -10.74 -6.46 14.75
C TYR A 28 -11.84 -5.89 13.85
N ARG A 29 -12.32 -6.66 12.87
CA ARG A 29 -13.43 -6.25 12.00
C ARG A 29 -14.67 -5.88 12.81
N ASP A 30 -15.07 -6.70 13.77
CA ASP A 30 -16.33 -6.50 14.49
C ASP A 30 -16.25 -5.39 15.53
N ASN A 31 -15.11 -5.27 16.24
CA ASN A 31 -15.00 -4.42 17.41
C ASN A 31 -14.17 -3.15 17.19
N GLN A 32 -13.13 -3.21 16.36
CA GLN A 32 -12.17 -2.11 16.19
C GLN A 32 -12.43 -1.32 14.91
N TYR A 33 -12.70 -2.01 13.81
CA TYR A 33 -12.84 -1.41 12.49
C TYR A 33 -13.93 -0.32 12.42
N PRO A 34 -15.11 -0.44 13.05
CA PRO A 34 -16.11 0.63 13.06
C PRO A 34 -15.58 1.92 13.69
N ILE A 35 -14.75 1.82 14.72
CA ILE A 35 -14.11 2.96 15.38
C ILE A 35 -13.08 3.57 14.45
N VAL A 36 -12.26 2.76 13.77
CA VAL A 36 -11.27 3.28 12.82
C VAL A 36 -11.94 4.01 11.65
N ARG A 37 -13.05 3.46 11.13
CA ARG A 37 -13.84 4.14 10.10
C ARG A 37 -14.32 5.50 10.59
N ALA A 38 -14.86 5.58 11.81
CA ALA A 38 -15.26 6.86 12.41
C ALA A 38 -14.09 7.85 12.54
N VAL A 39 -12.91 7.38 12.98
CA VAL A 39 -11.67 8.19 13.02
C VAL A 39 -11.32 8.73 11.63
N ASN A 40 -11.38 7.88 10.59
CA ASN A 40 -11.07 8.27 9.21
C ASN A 40 -12.09 9.28 8.64
N GLU A 41 -13.39 9.08 8.91
CA GLU A 41 -14.45 10.01 8.51
C GLU A 41 -14.26 11.38 9.17
N LEU A 42 -14.01 11.41 10.48
CA LEU A 42 -13.78 12.65 11.24
C LEU A 42 -12.52 13.38 10.80
N TYR A 43 -11.44 12.65 10.52
CA TYR A 43 -10.19 13.21 10.00
C TYR A 43 -10.40 13.82 8.61
N ASN A 44 -11.07 13.10 7.70
CA ASN A 44 -11.40 13.58 6.36
C ASN A 44 -12.35 14.80 6.38
N ALA A 45 -13.27 14.86 7.34
CA ALA A 45 -14.18 15.98 7.54
C ALA A 45 -13.53 17.19 8.25
N ASN A 46 -12.25 17.09 8.62
CA ASN A 46 -11.53 18.07 9.43
C ASN A 46 -12.24 18.42 10.76
N ASN A 47 -13.00 17.46 11.32
CA ASN A 47 -13.69 17.63 12.60
C ASN A 47 -12.75 17.27 13.75
N ILE A 48 -11.75 18.12 13.98
CA ILE A 48 -10.66 17.87 14.93
C ILE A 48 -11.16 17.67 16.37
N VAL A 49 -12.22 18.37 16.78
CA VAL A 49 -12.78 18.26 18.13
C VAL A 49 -13.30 16.86 18.39
N MET A 50 -14.17 16.35 17.50
CA MET A 50 -14.72 15.02 17.66
C MET A 50 -13.67 13.93 17.41
N LEU A 51 -12.76 14.15 16.45
CA LEU A 51 -11.65 13.24 16.19
C LEU A 51 -10.81 12.98 17.46
N LYS A 52 -10.39 14.05 18.16
CA LYS A 52 -9.60 13.92 19.39
C LYS A 52 -10.37 13.15 20.46
N LYS A 53 -11.65 13.48 20.64
CA LYS A 53 -12.52 12.80 21.59
C LYS A 53 -12.62 11.30 21.29
N THR A 54 -12.90 10.93 20.05
CA THR A 54 -12.99 9.52 19.63
C THR A 54 -11.68 8.76 19.83
N ILE A 55 -10.54 9.36 19.48
CA ILE A 55 -9.22 8.72 19.70
C ILE A 55 -8.96 8.51 21.18
N GLN A 56 -9.20 9.52 22.03
CA GLN A 56 -9.00 9.41 23.46
C GLN A 56 -9.91 8.35 24.09
N GLU A 57 -11.20 8.35 23.74
CA GLU A 57 -12.17 7.41 24.31
C GLU A 57 -11.85 5.94 24.01
N HIS A 58 -11.35 5.65 22.80
CA HIS A 58 -11.20 4.27 22.33
C HIS A 58 -9.77 3.74 22.30
N TYR A 59 -8.76 4.61 22.18
CA TYR A 59 -7.37 4.19 22.02
C TYR A 59 -6.43 4.70 23.11
N ASP A 60 -6.69 5.86 23.70
CA ASP A 60 -5.77 6.47 24.66
C ASP A 60 -6.46 7.44 25.62
N LYS A 61 -7.20 6.87 26.58
CA LYS A 61 -8.03 7.63 27.53
C LYS A 61 -7.21 8.57 28.41
N GLU A 62 -5.95 8.21 28.67
CA GLU A 62 -5.02 8.99 29.49
C GLU A 62 -4.17 9.98 28.66
N GLY A 63 -4.20 9.89 27.33
CA GLY A 63 -3.46 10.78 26.44
C GLY A 63 -1.94 10.53 26.44
N LEU A 64 -1.49 9.34 26.84
CA LEU A 64 -0.08 8.98 26.98
C LEU A 64 0.54 8.47 25.67
N LEU A 65 -0.22 7.71 24.86
CA LEU A 65 0.24 7.07 23.63
C LEU A 65 0.11 7.98 22.40
N PHE A 66 -0.93 8.81 22.39
CA PHE A 66 -1.29 9.76 21.35
C PHE A 66 -1.41 11.16 21.96
N PRO A 67 -0.30 11.88 22.20
CA PRO A 67 -0.35 13.34 22.29
C PRO A 67 -1.00 13.87 21.00
N LEU A 68 -2.10 14.62 21.13
CA LEU A 68 -2.89 15.18 20.02
C LEU A 68 -2.74 16.71 19.99
N ASN A 69 -1.52 17.22 20.21
CA ASN A 69 -1.29 18.64 20.48
C ASN A 69 -1.22 19.49 19.20
N ASN A 70 -0.81 18.89 18.09
CA ASN A 70 -0.63 19.58 16.81
C ASN A 70 -0.99 18.65 15.63
N GLU A 71 -0.83 19.16 14.40
CA GLU A 71 -1.17 18.42 13.17
C GLU A 71 -0.31 17.16 12.97
N ALA A 72 1.00 17.19 13.28
CA ALA A 72 1.88 16.03 13.15
C ALA A 72 1.53 14.92 14.16
N ASP A 73 1.15 15.32 15.36
CA ASP A 73 0.63 14.45 16.41
C ASP A 73 -0.68 13.74 15.99
N ILE A 74 -1.63 14.50 15.42
CA ILE A 74 -2.88 13.97 14.89
C ILE A 74 -2.61 13.02 13.72
N LEU A 75 -1.76 13.42 12.77
CA LEU A 75 -1.37 12.60 11.63
C LEU A 75 -0.78 11.26 12.09
N ARG A 76 0.12 11.29 13.08
CA ARG A 76 0.70 10.07 13.66
C ARG A 76 -0.36 9.19 14.29
N ALA A 77 -1.24 9.75 15.11
CA ALA A 77 -2.29 8.99 15.77
C ALA A 77 -3.20 8.28 14.77
N VAL A 78 -3.71 9.01 13.77
CA VAL A 78 -4.55 8.46 12.70
C VAL A 78 -3.79 7.38 11.91
N SER A 79 -2.52 7.61 11.57
CA SER A 79 -1.73 6.66 10.79
C SER A 79 -1.47 5.37 11.56
N MET A 80 -1.12 5.45 12.85
CA MET A 80 -0.93 4.29 13.72
C MET A 80 -2.22 3.49 13.93
N ILE A 81 -3.36 4.16 14.11
CA ILE A 81 -4.67 3.49 14.20
C ILE A 81 -4.97 2.73 12.90
N ASN A 82 -4.61 3.29 11.74
CA ASN A 82 -4.77 2.63 10.44
C ASN A 82 -3.75 1.51 10.19
N GLN A 83 -2.56 1.52 10.80
CA GLN A 83 -1.58 0.42 10.65
C GLN A 83 -2.14 -0.92 11.15
N PHE A 84 -2.94 -0.93 12.22
CA PHE A 84 -3.53 -2.15 12.77
C PHE A 84 -4.41 -2.93 11.78
N GLN A 85 -4.90 -2.25 10.74
CA GLN A 85 -5.72 -2.85 9.69
C GLN A 85 -4.94 -3.86 8.85
N PHE A 86 -3.66 -3.61 8.59
CA PHE A 86 -2.88 -4.40 7.63
C PHE A 86 -2.32 -5.71 8.22
N LEU A 87 -2.73 -6.05 9.45
CA LEU A 87 -2.52 -7.35 10.10
C LEU A 87 -1.07 -7.84 9.97
N ASP A 88 -0.15 -7.12 10.64
CA ASP A 88 1.31 -7.33 10.67
C ASP A 88 1.74 -8.57 11.49
N TYR A 89 0.96 -9.66 11.47
CA TYR A 89 1.25 -10.88 12.25
C TYR A 89 1.83 -12.02 11.41
N ASP A 90 2.13 -11.75 10.14
CA ASP A 90 3.00 -12.64 9.35
C ASP A 90 4.42 -12.72 9.95
N GLY A 91 4.70 -11.95 11.01
CA GLY A 91 5.94 -12.00 11.79
C GLY A 91 7.13 -11.44 11.01
N LYS A 92 6.90 -10.88 9.81
CA LYS A 92 7.95 -10.32 8.97
C LYS A 92 8.36 -8.93 9.44
N GLY A 93 7.56 -8.28 10.28
CA GLY A 93 7.82 -6.94 10.80
C GLY A 93 7.95 -5.93 9.66
N THR A 94 7.04 -6.02 8.68
CA THR A 94 7.15 -5.29 7.42
C THR A 94 7.08 -3.79 7.67
N THR A 95 6.16 -3.35 8.52
CA THR A 95 6.02 -1.95 8.96
C THR A 95 7.34 -1.43 9.53
N ARG A 96 7.94 -2.20 10.44
CA ARG A 96 9.22 -1.84 11.06
C ARG A 96 10.36 -1.76 10.03
N LYS A 97 10.44 -2.70 9.10
CA LYS A 97 11.46 -2.68 8.02
C LYS A 97 11.32 -1.45 7.14
N VAL A 98 10.10 -1.08 6.77
CA VAL A 98 9.84 0.15 5.97
C VAL A 98 10.29 1.37 6.76
N THR A 99 9.92 1.47 8.04
CA THR A 99 10.35 2.56 8.91
C THR A 99 11.87 2.62 9.09
N ASP A 100 12.52 1.50 9.36
CA ASP A 100 13.97 1.42 9.54
C ASP A 100 14.70 1.88 8.25
N LEU A 101 14.28 1.38 7.08
CA LEU A 101 14.80 1.80 5.78
C LEU A 101 14.55 3.29 5.52
N TYR A 102 13.36 3.79 5.84
CA TYR A 102 13.03 5.21 5.65
C TYR A 102 13.94 6.10 6.49
N MET A 103 14.06 5.80 7.78
CA MET A 103 14.87 6.57 8.73
C MET A 103 16.37 6.50 8.39
N GLU A 104 16.88 5.34 8.01
CA GLU A 104 18.27 5.19 7.55
C GLU A 104 18.53 6.02 6.28
N THR A 105 17.60 6.01 5.33
CA THR A 105 17.69 6.81 4.10
C THR A 105 17.65 8.30 4.40
N CYS A 106 16.77 8.75 5.31
CA CYS A 106 16.75 10.14 5.76
C CYS A 106 18.06 10.58 6.40
N LYS A 107 18.73 9.69 7.14
CA LYS A 107 20.02 9.97 7.77
C LYS A 107 21.14 10.11 6.73
N ASN A 108 21.15 9.23 5.72
CA ASN A 108 22.24 9.15 4.74
C ASN A 108 22.05 10.07 3.52
N HIS A 109 20.79 10.35 3.15
CA HIS A 109 20.39 11.00 1.90
C HIS A 109 19.35 12.11 2.13
N SER A 110 19.43 12.84 3.26
CA SER A 110 18.40 13.80 3.70
C SER A 110 17.98 14.83 2.65
N LYS A 111 18.93 15.35 1.88
CA LYS A 111 18.65 16.32 0.82
C LYS A 111 17.78 15.70 -0.27
N GLU A 112 18.15 14.51 -0.73
CA GLU A 112 17.44 13.81 -1.80
C GLU A 112 16.03 13.37 -1.35
N VAL A 113 15.89 12.93 -0.11
CA VAL A 113 14.57 12.64 0.48
C VAL A 113 13.68 13.89 0.51
N ASN A 114 14.23 15.04 0.91
CA ASN A 114 13.47 16.29 0.91
C ASN A 114 13.07 16.74 -0.50
N ASP A 115 13.98 16.61 -1.48
CA ASP A 115 13.70 16.92 -2.88
C ASP A 115 12.62 15.97 -3.45
N PHE A 116 12.63 14.70 -3.04
CA PHE A 116 11.60 13.72 -3.41
C PHE A 116 10.24 14.01 -2.78
N VAL A 117 10.20 14.37 -1.49
CA VAL A 117 8.97 14.82 -0.80
C VAL A 117 8.38 16.04 -1.51
N LEU A 118 9.22 17.00 -1.91
CA LEU A 118 8.79 18.18 -2.65
C LEU A 118 8.26 17.81 -4.05
N PHE A 119 8.91 16.87 -4.74
CA PHE A 119 8.42 16.33 -6.01
C PHE A 119 7.02 15.71 -5.86
N LEU A 120 6.81 14.84 -4.86
CA LEU A 120 5.54 14.18 -4.64
C LEU A 120 4.43 15.14 -4.19
N SER A 121 4.74 16.13 -3.35
CA SER A 121 3.74 17.13 -2.93
C SER A 121 3.22 17.95 -4.12
N HIS A 122 4.10 18.29 -5.08
CA HIS A 122 3.70 18.96 -6.32
C HIS A 122 2.80 18.14 -7.24
N LEU A 123 2.77 16.80 -7.10
CA LEU A 123 1.80 15.98 -7.82
C LEU A 123 0.36 16.19 -7.32
N ASN A 124 0.19 16.72 -6.10
CA ASN A 124 -1.11 16.94 -5.44
C ASN A 124 -1.96 15.65 -5.36
N ARG A 125 -1.32 14.48 -5.17
CA ARG A 125 -1.98 13.18 -5.11
C ARG A 125 -1.93 12.49 -3.75
N ILE A 126 -1.08 12.92 -2.83
CA ILE A 126 -0.87 12.25 -1.53
C ILE A 126 -2.19 12.09 -0.76
N GLN A 127 -2.96 13.17 -0.58
CA GLN A 127 -4.24 13.13 0.12
C GLN A 127 -5.27 12.24 -0.59
N MET A 128 -5.29 12.27 -1.93
CA MET A 128 -6.15 11.39 -2.73
C MET A 128 -5.77 9.91 -2.53
N TRP A 129 -4.47 9.59 -2.57
CA TRP A 129 -3.97 8.24 -2.36
C TRP A 129 -4.33 7.73 -0.97
N LYS A 130 -4.09 8.52 0.08
CA LYS A 130 -4.45 8.19 1.45
C LYS A 130 -5.94 7.89 1.61
N LYS A 131 -6.80 8.75 1.04
CA LYS A 131 -8.25 8.52 1.03
C LYS A 131 -8.62 7.23 0.30
N ARG A 132 -8.00 6.94 -0.85
CA ARG A 132 -8.23 5.70 -1.60
C ARG A 132 -7.79 4.45 -0.82
N ILE A 133 -6.65 4.52 -0.12
CA ILE A 133 -6.20 3.43 0.78
C ILE A 133 -7.26 3.15 1.83
N TYR A 134 -7.73 4.18 2.55
CA TYR A 134 -8.71 4.00 3.62
C TYR A 134 -10.07 3.49 3.11
N ASN A 135 -10.52 3.98 1.95
CA ASN A 135 -11.74 3.49 1.31
C ASN A 135 -11.62 2.02 0.87
N LEU A 136 -10.46 1.60 0.34
CA LEU A 136 -10.26 0.20 -0.05
C LEU A 136 -10.17 -0.71 1.18
N ASN A 137 -9.58 -0.23 2.27
CA ASN A 137 -9.61 -0.99 3.51
C ASN A 137 -11.05 -1.22 4.00
N ASP A 138 -11.95 -0.24 3.89
CA ASP A 138 -13.38 -0.40 4.21
C ASP A 138 -14.06 -1.46 3.36
N GLN A 139 -13.80 -1.44 2.06
CA GLN A 139 -14.31 -2.47 1.15
C GLN A 139 -13.78 -3.87 1.50
N ILE A 140 -12.52 -3.97 1.95
CA ILE A 140 -11.90 -5.24 2.30
C ILE A 140 -12.44 -5.76 3.63
N PHE A 141 -12.52 -4.93 4.68
CA PHE A 141 -13.05 -5.37 5.98
C PHE A 141 -14.53 -5.73 5.95
N SER A 142 -15.32 -5.04 5.13
CA SER A 142 -16.73 -5.41 4.93
C SER A 142 -16.92 -6.77 4.25
N LYS A 143 -15.87 -7.29 3.57
CA LYS A 143 -15.89 -8.56 2.84
C LYS A 143 -14.78 -9.54 3.28
N ILE A 144 -14.13 -9.29 4.42
CA ILE A 144 -12.94 -10.07 4.81
C ILE A 144 -13.26 -11.55 5.05
N ASP A 145 -14.49 -11.86 5.48
CA ASP A 145 -14.98 -13.23 5.63
C ASP A 145 -14.89 -14.06 4.36
N LEU A 146 -15.17 -13.41 3.23
CA LEU A 146 -15.15 -14.01 1.92
C LEU A 146 -13.74 -14.50 1.55
N LEU A 147 -12.71 -13.84 2.08
CA LEU A 147 -11.30 -14.06 1.78
C LEU A 147 -10.58 -14.98 2.77
N ILE A 148 -11.22 -15.37 3.88
CA ILE A 148 -10.62 -16.18 4.96
C ILE A 148 -9.89 -17.43 4.45
N PRO A 149 -10.46 -18.25 3.53
CA PRO A 149 -9.75 -19.42 3.03
C PRO A 149 -8.45 -19.08 2.34
N ALA A 150 -8.41 -17.96 1.58
CA ALA A 150 -7.21 -17.47 0.92
C ALA A 150 -6.20 -16.90 1.93
N ILE A 151 -6.65 -16.18 2.97
CA ILE A 151 -5.80 -15.72 4.06
C ILE A 151 -5.12 -16.91 4.76
N GLY A 152 -5.85 -18.01 4.95
CA GLY A 152 -5.33 -19.25 5.52
C GLY A 152 -4.15 -19.86 4.75
N LEU A 153 -4.01 -19.56 3.45
CA LEU A 153 -2.90 -20.05 2.62
C LEU A 153 -1.52 -19.55 3.07
N ASP A 154 -1.46 -18.45 3.82
CA ASP A 154 -0.19 -17.96 4.39
C ASP A 154 0.35 -18.89 5.50
N TYR A 155 -0.46 -19.83 6.01
CA TYR A 155 -0.11 -20.70 7.13
C TYR A 155 0.12 -22.16 6.73
N TYR A 156 -0.06 -22.52 5.47
CA TYR A 156 0.30 -23.86 4.98
C TYR A 156 1.82 -23.97 4.82
N LYS A 157 2.39 -25.07 5.31
CA LYS A 157 3.84 -25.31 5.23
C LYS A 157 4.29 -25.69 3.82
N GLU A 158 3.46 -26.45 3.12
CA GLU A 158 3.73 -27.02 1.79
C GLU A 158 2.41 -27.13 0.99
N GLY A 159 2.49 -27.44 -0.31
CA GLY A 159 1.30 -27.71 -1.15
C GLY A 159 0.51 -26.47 -1.57
N LYS A 160 1.05 -25.27 -1.36
CA LYS A 160 0.38 -24.01 -1.69
C LYS A 160 0.07 -23.87 -3.18
N ASP A 161 0.97 -24.33 -4.06
CA ASP A 161 0.76 -24.27 -5.51
C ASP A 161 -0.43 -25.13 -5.95
N GLU A 162 -0.62 -26.31 -5.34
CA GLU A 162 -1.77 -27.18 -5.58
C GLU A 162 -3.07 -26.56 -5.04
N LEU A 163 -3.02 -25.94 -3.86
CA LEU A 163 -4.16 -25.20 -3.31
C LEU A 163 -4.57 -24.03 -4.22
N LEU A 164 -3.59 -23.29 -4.74
CA LEU A 164 -3.79 -22.17 -5.66
C LEU A 164 -4.19 -22.62 -7.07
N SER A 165 -3.87 -23.84 -7.49
CA SER A 165 -4.26 -24.35 -8.81
C SER A 165 -5.77 -24.57 -8.96
N GLY A 166 -6.53 -24.48 -7.87
CA GLY A 166 -7.96 -24.80 -7.86
C GLY A 166 -8.24 -26.29 -7.69
N ALA A 167 -7.28 -27.09 -7.21
CA ALA A 167 -7.53 -28.48 -6.82
C ALA A 167 -8.59 -28.60 -5.71
N PHE A 168 -8.76 -27.53 -4.93
CA PHE A 168 -9.74 -27.39 -3.87
C PHE A 168 -10.63 -26.16 -4.09
N SER A 169 -11.94 -26.34 -3.91
CA SER A 169 -12.92 -25.25 -3.96
C SER A 169 -12.86 -24.39 -2.71
N ILE A 170 -13.02 -23.08 -2.90
CA ILE A 170 -13.58 -22.22 -1.86
C ILE A 170 -15.06 -21.98 -2.17
N THR A 171 -15.88 -21.94 -1.12
CA THR A 171 -17.34 -21.71 -1.21
C THR A 171 -17.76 -20.46 -0.44
N THR A 172 -16.79 -19.69 0.05
CA THR A 172 -17.04 -18.46 0.84
C THR A 172 -17.42 -17.28 -0.04
N THR A 173 -17.17 -17.34 -1.35
CA THR A 173 -17.42 -16.25 -2.29
C THR A 173 -17.50 -16.72 -3.73
N SER A 174 -17.85 -15.81 -4.64
CA SER A 174 -17.75 -15.98 -6.09
C SER A 174 -16.89 -14.88 -6.71
N PHE A 175 -16.39 -15.11 -7.93
CA PHE A 175 -15.62 -14.12 -8.68
C PHE A 175 -16.35 -12.78 -8.82
N GLU A 176 -17.66 -12.82 -9.09
CA GLU A 176 -18.48 -11.62 -9.30
C GLU A 176 -18.55 -10.73 -8.06
N GLU A 177 -18.47 -11.31 -6.86
CA GLU A 177 -18.51 -10.55 -5.60
C GLU A 177 -17.20 -9.81 -5.29
N ILE A 178 -16.06 -10.31 -5.79
CA ILE A 178 -14.71 -9.88 -5.39
C ILE A 178 -13.92 -9.20 -6.52
N LYS A 179 -14.31 -9.35 -7.79
CA LYS A 179 -13.56 -8.82 -8.95
C LYS A 179 -13.27 -7.32 -8.87
N GLN A 180 -14.18 -6.52 -8.31
CA GLN A 180 -13.98 -5.07 -8.21
C GLN A 180 -12.89 -4.71 -7.21
N ILE A 181 -12.79 -5.45 -6.09
CA ILE A 181 -11.70 -5.26 -5.11
C ILE A 181 -10.35 -5.53 -5.77
N TYR A 182 -10.25 -6.57 -6.60
CA TYR A 182 -9.03 -6.87 -7.35
C TYR A 182 -8.61 -5.68 -8.23
N VAL A 183 -9.55 -5.14 -9.02
CA VAL A 183 -9.29 -4.01 -9.93
C VAL A 183 -8.87 -2.75 -9.16
N ASP A 184 -9.61 -2.40 -8.10
CA ASP A 184 -9.35 -1.18 -7.34
C ASP A 184 -8.01 -1.24 -6.61
N LEU A 185 -7.66 -2.39 -6.03
CA LEU A 185 -6.34 -2.65 -5.43
C LEU A 185 -5.23 -2.53 -6.47
N TYR A 186 -5.36 -3.23 -7.60
CA TYR A 186 -4.37 -3.20 -8.67
C TYR A 186 -4.11 -1.77 -9.15
N GLU A 187 -5.17 -1.01 -9.39
CA GLU A 187 -5.06 0.36 -9.90
C GLU A 187 -4.45 1.31 -8.88
N LEU A 188 -4.86 1.21 -7.62
CA LEU A 188 -4.27 2.04 -6.57
C LEU A 188 -2.79 1.73 -6.38
N ILE A 189 -2.41 0.44 -6.32
CA ILE A 189 -1.01 0.05 -6.19
C ILE A 189 -0.19 0.55 -7.38
N CYS A 190 -0.69 0.41 -8.62
CA CYS A 190 -0.02 0.96 -9.79
C CYS A 190 0.22 2.48 -9.69
N GLU A 191 -0.72 3.24 -9.12
CA GLU A 191 -0.51 4.68 -8.90
C GLU A 191 0.52 4.98 -7.80
N LEU A 192 0.59 4.11 -6.80
CA LEU A 192 1.50 4.24 -5.66
C LEU A 192 2.93 3.78 -5.96
N LEU A 193 3.16 2.99 -7.01
CA LEU A 193 4.49 2.47 -7.37
C LEU A 193 5.54 3.57 -7.57
N ILE A 194 5.13 4.78 -7.98
CA ILE A 194 6.05 5.93 -8.08
C ILE A 194 6.73 6.27 -6.74
N VAL A 195 6.04 6.04 -5.61
CA VAL A 195 6.54 6.33 -4.26
C VAL A 195 7.67 5.39 -3.91
N ILE A 196 7.46 4.08 -4.08
CA ILE A 196 8.43 3.06 -3.67
C ILE A 196 9.64 3.01 -4.61
N ILE A 197 9.42 3.12 -5.94
CA ILE A 197 10.49 3.18 -6.94
C ILE A 197 11.37 4.40 -6.68
N GLY A 198 10.76 5.57 -6.47
CA GLY A 198 11.49 6.79 -6.19
C GLY A 198 12.34 6.67 -4.93
N PHE A 199 11.81 6.05 -3.87
CA PHE A 199 12.55 5.89 -2.62
C PHE A 199 13.70 4.86 -2.74
N ASP A 200 13.48 3.74 -3.41
CA ASP A 200 14.56 2.76 -3.66
C ASP A 200 15.66 3.33 -4.56
N ASN A 201 15.33 4.21 -5.51
CA ASN A 201 16.33 4.95 -6.26
C ASN A 201 17.19 5.87 -5.36
N ILE A 202 16.61 6.50 -4.34
CA ILE A 202 17.39 7.27 -3.34
C ILE A 202 18.36 6.34 -2.62
N ILE A 203 17.88 5.18 -2.15
CA ILE A 203 18.70 4.22 -1.40
C ILE A 203 19.88 3.73 -2.26
N LEU A 204 19.60 3.38 -3.51
CA LEU A 204 20.58 2.71 -4.37
C LEU A 204 21.50 3.68 -5.11
N LYS A 205 21.01 4.87 -5.45
CA LYS A 205 21.68 5.81 -6.39
C LYS A 205 21.82 7.23 -5.85
N ASN A 206 21.20 7.56 -4.71
CA ASN A 206 21.08 8.93 -4.20
C ASN A 206 20.53 9.90 -5.27
N ASP A 207 19.57 9.42 -6.07
CA ASP A 207 18.85 10.18 -7.10
C ASP A 207 17.45 9.60 -7.21
N PHE A 208 16.42 10.26 -6.65
CA PHE A 208 15.05 9.71 -6.68
C PHE A 208 14.52 9.60 -8.12
N ASN A 209 15.04 10.43 -9.02
CA ASN A 209 14.53 10.61 -10.37
C ASN A 209 15.15 9.62 -11.36
N ALA A 210 16.18 8.87 -10.96
CA ALA A 210 16.87 7.90 -11.80
C ALA A 210 15.95 6.76 -12.26
N ILE A 211 15.95 6.42 -13.55
CA ILE A 211 15.25 5.23 -14.05
C ILE A 211 16.19 4.43 -14.96
N ASN A 212 16.20 3.11 -14.80
CA ASN A 212 16.86 2.21 -15.73
C ASN A 212 16.05 2.13 -17.03
N ALA A 213 16.70 2.23 -18.19
CA ALA A 213 16.01 2.16 -19.46
C ALA A 213 15.35 0.79 -19.66
N VAL A 214 14.04 0.78 -19.92
CA VAL A 214 13.27 -0.43 -20.20
C VAL A 214 12.87 -0.47 -21.67
N LYS A 215 13.16 -1.58 -22.34
CA LYS A 215 12.84 -1.76 -23.76
C LYS A 215 11.33 -1.56 -24.00
N GLY A 216 11.00 -0.67 -24.94
CA GLY A 216 9.61 -0.37 -25.29
C GLY A 216 8.88 0.59 -24.35
N LEU A 217 9.60 1.21 -23.40
CA LEU A 217 9.06 2.23 -22.50
C LEU A 217 9.83 3.54 -22.70
N ASN A 218 9.13 4.61 -23.12
CA ASN A 218 9.74 5.93 -23.30
C ASN A 218 9.68 6.73 -21.99
N VAL A 219 10.47 6.31 -21.02
CA VAL A 219 10.54 6.88 -19.66
C VAL A 219 12.02 7.01 -19.34
N SER A 220 12.46 8.24 -19.10
CA SER A 220 13.86 8.58 -18.84
C SER A 220 14.10 8.93 -17.38
N SER A 221 13.04 9.30 -16.67
CA SER A 221 13.10 9.73 -15.29
C SER A 221 11.79 9.47 -14.55
N LEU A 222 11.83 9.43 -13.22
CA LEU A 222 10.65 9.25 -12.38
C LEU A 222 9.59 10.33 -12.65
N SER A 223 10.03 11.53 -13.03
CA SER A 223 9.17 12.65 -13.41
C SER A 223 8.30 12.38 -14.66
N ASP A 224 8.65 11.40 -15.49
CA ASP A 224 7.86 11.00 -16.65
C ASP A 224 6.71 10.05 -16.27
N VAL A 225 6.81 9.36 -15.12
CA VAL A 225 5.86 8.32 -14.66
C VAL A 225 4.41 8.84 -14.53
N PRO A 226 4.14 10.01 -13.93
CA PRO A 226 2.78 10.52 -13.80
C PRO A 226 2.04 10.75 -15.13
N ASN A 227 2.79 10.91 -16.23
CA ASN A 227 2.29 11.24 -17.57
C ASN A 227 2.23 10.02 -18.50
N MET A 228 2.52 8.81 -18.01
CA MET A 228 2.43 7.60 -18.82
C MET A 228 1.02 7.38 -19.36
N ARG A 229 0.93 7.16 -20.69
CA ARG A 229 -0.35 6.86 -21.36
C ARG A 229 -1.01 5.58 -20.83
N LYS A 230 -0.22 4.54 -20.59
CA LYS A 230 -0.67 3.27 -20.00
C LYS A 230 -0.10 3.17 -18.58
N LYS A 231 -0.90 3.51 -17.57
CA LYS A 231 -0.47 3.51 -16.15
C LYS A 231 0.17 2.18 -15.74
N ALA A 232 -0.38 1.05 -16.18
CA ALA A 232 0.16 -0.30 -15.89
C ALA A 232 1.62 -0.51 -16.32
N ASN A 233 2.17 0.29 -17.25
CA ASN A 233 3.58 0.16 -17.64
C ASN A 233 4.55 0.51 -16.51
N VAL A 234 4.12 1.23 -15.48
CA VAL A 234 4.94 1.49 -14.29
C VAL A 234 5.41 0.20 -13.62
N LEU A 235 4.67 -0.90 -13.74
CA LEU A 235 5.08 -2.23 -13.25
C LEU A 235 6.40 -2.71 -13.87
N LYS A 236 6.70 -2.30 -15.10
CA LYS A 236 7.94 -2.69 -15.79
C LYS A 236 9.17 -1.98 -15.23
N LEU A 237 8.96 -0.96 -14.39
CA LEU A 237 10.03 -0.24 -13.70
C LEU A 237 10.36 -0.85 -12.34
N VAL A 238 9.53 -1.78 -11.85
CA VAL A 238 9.71 -2.40 -10.54
C VAL A 238 10.87 -3.38 -10.57
N ASP A 239 11.78 -3.26 -9.61
CA ASP A 239 12.88 -4.19 -9.35
C ASP A 239 12.67 -4.87 -8.00
N PHE A 240 12.16 -6.10 -8.01
CA PHE A 240 11.93 -6.89 -6.79
C PHE A 240 13.21 -7.31 -6.04
N ASN A 241 14.40 -6.89 -6.49
CA ASN A 241 15.64 -7.01 -5.71
C ASN A 241 15.96 -5.75 -4.90
N ALA A 242 15.28 -4.64 -5.18
CA ALA A 242 15.52 -3.37 -4.49
C ALA A 242 14.99 -3.39 -3.03
N PRO A 243 15.56 -2.57 -2.13
CA PRO A 243 15.36 -2.69 -0.69
C PRO A 243 13.92 -2.66 -0.20
N LEU A 244 13.07 -1.77 -0.70
CA LEU A 244 11.65 -1.69 -0.37
C LEU A 244 10.80 -2.51 -1.34
N GLU A 245 11.11 -2.49 -2.63
CA GLU A 245 10.33 -3.17 -3.66
C GLU A 245 10.31 -4.69 -3.47
N LYS A 246 11.38 -5.29 -2.92
CA LYS A 246 11.39 -6.72 -2.52
C LYS A 246 10.39 -7.08 -1.42
N LEU A 247 9.84 -6.09 -0.71
CA LEU A 247 8.80 -6.30 0.30
C LEU A 247 7.41 -6.44 -0.34
N LEU A 248 7.24 -6.01 -1.59
CA LEU A 248 6.01 -6.17 -2.35
C LEU A 248 5.82 -7.62 -2.80
N TYR A 249 4.58 -8.01 -3.00
CA TYR A 249 4.22 -9.31 -3.57
C TYR A 249 4.05 -9.20 -5.09
N PRO A 250 4.67 -10.08 -5.90
CA PRO A 250 4.59 -10.05 -7.36
C PRO A 250 3.27 -10.65 -7.88
N CYS A 251 2.15 -10.01 -7.52
CA CYS A 251 0.78 -10.50 -7.79
C CYS A 251 -0.03 -9.58 -8.75
N LEU A 252 0.56 -8.47 -9.18
CA LEU A 252 -0.10 -7.50 -10.07
C LEU A 252 -0.07 -8.03 -11.51
N ASN A 253 -1.22 -8.45 -12.03
CA ASN A 253 -1.36 -8.95 -13.39
C ASN A 253 -2.15 -7.96 -14.28
N PRO A 254 -1.48 -7.26 -15.22
CA PRO A 254 -2.14 -6.31 -16.12
C PRO A 254 -3.20 -6.94 -17.01
N ASP A 255 -2.98 -8.18 -17.45
CA ASP A 255 -3.88 -8.86 -18.37
C ASP A 255 -5.18 -9.21 -17.65
N ILE A 256 -5.10 -9.79 -16.45
CA ILE A 256 -6.27 -10.05 -15.60
C ILE A 256 -7.06 -8.75 -15.34
N ARG A 257 -6.40 -7.68 -14.86
CA ARG A 257 -7.09 -6.41 -14.60
C ARG A 257 -7.75 -5.84 -15.87
N ASN A 258 -7.08 -5.93 -17.02
CA ASN A 258 -7.65 -5.44 -18.28
C ASN A 258 -8.84 -6.29 -18.73
N SER A 259 -8.74 -7.61 -18.64
CA SER A 259 -9.85 -8.51 -18.94
C SER A 259 -11.07 -8.21 -18.07
N ILE A 260 -10.89 -7.96 -16.77
CA ILE A 260 -11.98 -7.56 -15.87
C ILE A 260 -12.58 -6.21 -16.30
N GLY A 261 -11.74 -5.19 -16.50
CA GLY A 261 -12.19 -3.84 -16.88
C GLY A 261 -12.88 -3.76 -18.25
N HIS A 262 -12.63 -4.73 -19.13
CA HIS A 262 -13.25 -4.85 -20.45
C HIS A 262 -14.31 -5.96 -20.55
N PHE A 263 -14.74 -6.54 -19.41
CA PHE A 263 -15.69 -7.66 -19.38
C PHE A 263 -15.31 -8.82 -20.33
N SER A 264 -14.01 -9.04 -20.49
CA SER A 264 -13.41 -10.03 -21.39
C SER A 264 -12.96 -11.25 -20.59
N TYR A 265 -13.90 -11.87 -19.89
CA TYR A 265 -13.66 -13.09 -19.11
C TYR A 265 -14.92 -13.97 -19.05
N ASP A 266 -14.72 -15.26 -18.80
CA ASP A 266 -15.80 -16.18 -18.44
C ASP A 266 -15.55 -16.71 -17.03
N SER A 267 -16.58 -16.65 -16.18
CA SER A 267 -16.50 -17.04 -14.78
C SER A 267 -17.55 -18.11 -14.43
N GLU A 268 -17.94 -18.94 -15.40
CA GLU A 268 -18.94 -19.98 -15.16
C GLU A 268 -18.46 -21.00 -14.13
N GLU A 269 -19.35 -21.39 -13.21
CA GLU A 269 -19.09 -22.52 -12.34
C GLU A 269 -19.11 -23.80 -13.19
N THR A 270 -18.00 -24.53 -13.22
CA THR A 270 -17.98 -25.83 -13.90
C THR A 270 -18.98 -26.77 -13.24
N ALA A 271 -20.02 -27.19 -13.97
CA ALA A 271 -20.98 -28.18 -13.50
C ALA A 271 -20.24 -29.48 -13.10
N GLY A 272 -20.22 -29.80 -11.81
CA GLY A 272 -19.49 -30.94 -11.23
C GLY A 272 -18.03 -30.67 -10.83
N GLY A 273 -17.53 -29.45 -11.00
CA GLY A 273 -16.19 -29.04 -10.59
C GLY A 273 -16.10 -28.64 -9.12
N LYS A 274 -14.98 -28.97 -8.47
CA LYS A 274 -14.65 -28.53 -7.11
C LYS A 274 -14.07 -27.12 -7.11
N GLY A 275 -14.79 -26.13 -7.64
CA GLY A 275 -14.41 -24.71 -7.58
C GLY A 275 -14.67 -23.92 -8.87
N GLN A 276 -14.42 -22.61 -8.82
CA GLN A 276 -14.56 -21.71 -9.96
C GLN A 276 -13.18 -21.45 -10.61
N ILE A 277 -13.08 -21.69 -11.91
CA ILE A 277 -11.94 -21.30 -12.74
C ILE A 277 -12.41 -20.16 -13.65
N ILE A 278 -11.66 -19.05 -13.64
CA ILE A 278 -11.97 -17.86 -14.42
C ILE A 278 -11.04 -17.82 -15.63
N ARG A 279 -11.64 -17.76 -16.81
CA ARG A 279 -10.92 -17.61 -18.07
C ARG A 279 -10.83 -16.13 -18.43
N PHE A 280 -9.62 -15.58 -18.43
CA PHE A 280 -9.35 -14.20 -18.82
C PHE A 280 -8.85 -14.14 -20.27
N TYR A 281 -9.55 -13.42 -21.14
CA TYR A 281 -9.19 -13.28 -22.56
C TYR A 281 -8.32 -12.05 -22.79
N GLU A 282 -7.38 -12.13 -23.72
CA GLU A 282 -6.71 -10.92 -24.23
C GLU A 282 -7.75 -10.00 -24.91
N VAL A 283 -7.76 -8.73 -24.54
CA VAL A 283 -8.76 -7.74 -25.00
C VAL A 283 -8.84 -7.64 -26.53
N ASN A 284 -7.73 -7.86 -27.24
CA ASN A 284 -7.66 -7.76 -28.69
C ASN A 284 -7.72 -9.11 -29.42
N ASP A 285 -7.68 -10.23 -28.69
CA ASP A 285 -7.63 -11.58 -29.27
C ASP A 285 -8.26 -12.60 -28.30
N ARG A 286 -9.55 -12.88 -28.49
CA ARG A 286 -10.30 -13.84 -27.65
C ARG A 286 -9.86 -15.30 -27.84
N THR A 287 -8.97 -15.60 -28.78
CA THR A 287 -8.38 -16.95 -28.89
C THR A 287 -7.27 -17.18 -27.87
N LYS A 288 -6.70 -16.10 -27.33
CA LYS A 288 -5.69 -16.14 -26.28
C LYS A 288 -6.34 -15.87 -24.94
N TYR A 289 -6.09 -16.77 -24.00
CA TYR A 289 -6.64 -16.68 -22.66
C TYR A 289 -5.70 -17.27 -21.62
N THR A 290 -5.94 -16.91 -20.37
CA THR A 290 -5.33 -17.52 -19.18
C THR A 290 -6.43 -17.94 -18.22
N ASP A 291 -6.36 -19.18 -17.76
CA ASP A 291 -7.29 -19.71 -16.76
C ASP A 291 -6.66 -19.55 -15.36
N VAL A 292 -7.42 -19.01 -14.42
CA VAL A 292 -6.97 -18.75 -13.04
C VAL A 292 -8.06 -19.19 -12.07
N SER A 293 -7.67 -19.89 -11.00
CA SER A 293 -8.64 -20.32 -9.98
C SER A 293 -9.16 -19.13 -9.17
N LEU A 294 -10.40 -19.23 -8.66
CA LEU A 294 -10.93 -18.22 -7.74
C LEU A 294 -10.06 -18.08 -6.48
N VAL A 295 -9.49 -19.19 -6.00
CA VAL A 295 -8.58 -19.20 -4.84
C VAL A 295 -7.36 -18.33 -5.10
N GLN A 296 -6.76 -18.42 -6.29
CA GLN A 296 -5.65 -17.56 -6.69
C GLN A 296 -6.05 -16.09 -6.74
N ILE A 297 -7.21 -15.75 -7.31
CA ILE A 297 -7.69 -14.35 -7.33
C ILE A 297 -7.90 -13.80 -5.92
N CYS A 298 -8.53 -14.57 -5.02
CA CYS A 298 -8.70 -14.17 -3.62
C CYS A 298 -7.35 -14.04 -2.90
N TYR A 299 -6.38 -14.89 -3.22
CA TYR A 299 -5.03 -14.82 -2.66
C TYR A 299 -4.26 -13.60 -3.17
N ASP A 300 -4.38 -13.25 -4.45
CA ASP A 300 -3.80 -12.04 -5.02
C ASP A 300 -4.40 -10.78 -4.40
N ILE A 301 -5.71 -10.75 -4.16
CA ILE A 301 -6.37 -9.67 -3.39
C ILE A 301 -5.71 -9.52 -2.02
N TRP A 302 -5.51 -10.64 -1.30
CA TRP A 302 -4.86 -10.62 0.01
C TRP A 302 -3.40 -10.13 -0.07
N GLN A 303 -2.64 -10.55 -1.08
CA GLN A 303 -1.26 -10.07 -1.28
C GLN A 303 -1.21 -8.57 -1.61
N MET A 304 -2.09 -8.09 -2.49
CA MET A 304 -2.21 -6.67 -2.83
C MET A 304 -2.61 -5.85 -1.60
N TYR A 305 -3.54 -6.35 -0.77
CA TYR A 305 -3.89 -5.71 0.49
C TYR A 305 -2.68 -5.54 1.42
N LYS A 306 -1.85 -6.58 1.58
CA LYS A 306 -0.61 -6.47 2.35
C LYS A 306 0.37 -5.44 1.75
N CYS A 307 0.43 -5.33 0.43
CA CYS A 307 1.23 -4.30 -0.23
C CYS A 307 0.75 -2.88 0.12
N LEU A 308 -0.57 -2.66 0.27
CA LEU A 308 -1.10 -1.35 0.69
C LEU A 308 -0.56 -0.92 2.06
N GLY A 309 -0.27 -1.85 2.98
CA GLY A 309 0.35 -1.55 4.26
C GLY A 309 1.72 -0.88 4.11
N ILE A 310 2.55 -1.36 3.16
CA ILE A 310 3.85 -0.76 2.83
C ILE A 310 3.68 0.67 2.32
N PHE A 311 2.74 0.89 1.40
CA PHE A 311 2.50 2.23 0.86
C PHE A 311 1.89 3.18 1.90
N ASN A 312 0.99 2.70 2.76
CA ASN A 312 0.44 3.47 3.87
C ASN A 312 1.56 3.96 4.79
N GLU A 313 2.53 3.11 5.12
CA GLU A 313 3.68 3.47 5.93
C GLU A 313 4.58 4.50 5.24
N LEU A 314 4.92 4.30 3.96
CA LEU A 314 5.70 5.26 3.19
C LEU A 314 5.01 6.62 3.08
N ILE A 315 3.71 6.64 2.80
CA ILE A 315 2.92 7.88 2.74
C ILE A 315 2.92 8.59 4.09
N TYR A 316 2.73 7.87 5.19
CA TYR A 316 2.80 8.45 6.53
C TYR A 316 4.12 9.19 6.76
N HIS A 317 5.25 8.55 6.45
CA HIS A 317 6.57 9.17 6.63
C HIS A 317 6.77 10.38 5.73
N LEU A 318 6.30 10.32 4.48
CA LEU A 318 6.32 11.46 3.55
C LEU A 318 5.50 12.64 4.06
N GLU A 319 4.28 12.40 4.57
CA GLU A 319 3.41 13.44 5.11
C GLU A 319 4.00 14.07 6.39
N ILE A 320 4.57 13.25 7.29
CA ILE A 320 5.28 13.75 8.47
C ILE A 320 6.45 14.63 8.04
N GLN A 321 7.20 14.23 7.02
CA GLN A 321 8.31 15.03 6.51
C GLN A 321 7.88 16.35 5.91
N GLU A 322 6.76 16.36 5.20
CA GLU A 322 6.17 17.60 4.70
C GLU A 322 5.76 18.55 5.84
N LEU A 323 5.13 18.03 6.90
CA LEU A 323 4.78 18.84 8.09
C LEU A 323 6.02 19.34 8.82
N MET A 324 7.04 18.50 8.95
CA MET A 324 8.31 18.86 9.57
C MET A 324 8.98 20.00 8.79
N GLN A 325 9.00 19.96 7.46
CA GLN A 325 9.49 21.07 6.60
C GLN A 325 8.75 22.40 6.85
N LYS A 326 7.49 22.36 7.28
CA LYS A 326 6.67 23.53 7.68
C LYS A 326 6.91 23.96 9.14
N GLY A 327 7.79 23.27 9.87
CA GLY A 327 8.10 23.53 11.28
C GLY A 327 7.15 22.85 12.28
N ILE A 328 6.25 21.98 11.81
CA ILE A 328 5.31 21.24 12.67
C ILE A 328 5.90 19.85 12.94
N VAL A 329 6.31 19.60 14.18
CA VAL A 329 6.95 18.34 14.60
C VAL A 329 6.10 17.59 15.62
N PRO A 330 6.17 16.25 15.68
CA PRO A 330 5.51 15.50 16.74
C PRO A 330 5.99 15.93 18.14
N SER A 331 5.11 15.91 19.14
CA SER A 331 5.40 16.42 20.48
C SER A 331 6.55 15.68 21.19
N PHE A 332 6.76 14.40 20.88
CA PHE A 332 7.88 13.63 21.43
C PHE A 332 9.24 13.99 20.82
N CYS A 333 9.27 14.74 19.71
CA CYS A 333 10.47 15.25 19.05
C CYS A 333 10.80 16.70 19.45
N THR A 334 10.35 17.16 20.61
CA THR A 334 10.54 18.53 21.09
C THR A 334 12.00 18.88 21.41
N ASP A 335 12.83 17.88 21.71
CA ASP A 335 14.27 18.08 21.86
C ASP A 335 14.95 18.20 20.49
N LYS A 336 15.60 19.35 20.26
CA LYS A 336 16.32 19.67 19.02
C LYS A 336 17.39 18.63 18.68
N THR A 337 18.06 18.04 19.67
CA THR A 337 19.09 17.02 19.45
C THR A 337 18.51 15.67 19.02
N VAL A 338 17.31 15.31 19.51
CA VAL A 338 16.57 14.12 19.06
C VAL A 338 16.04 14.34 17.65
N ARG A 339 15.47 15.52 17.38
CA ARG A 339 15.01 15.96 16.06
C ARG A 339 16.12 15.91 15.01
N ASP A 340 17.27 16.51 15.30
CA ASP A 340 18.39 16.59 14.35
C ASP A 340 19.10 15.24 14.14
N LYS A 341 19.02 14.30 15.11
CA LYS A 341 19.51 12.91 14.99
C LYS A 341 18.55 12.00 14.23
N MET A 342 17.24 12.15 14.43
CA MET A 342 16.25 11.38 13.72
C MET A 342 16.24 11.77 12.25
N MET A 343 16.33 13.06 11.93
CA MET A 343 16.47 13.57 10.56
C MET A 343 17.27 14.88 10.51
N PRO A 344 18.43 14.93 9.82
CA PRO A 344 19.20 16.16 9.69
C PRO A 344 18.43 17.16 8.84
N PHE A 345 17.81 18.11 9.54
CA PHE A 345 17.04 19.20 8.98
C PHE A 345 17.99 20.20 8.32
N ASN A 346 18.31 19.99 7.05
CA ASN A 346 18.94 21.04 6.26
C ASN A 346 17.82 22.03 5.93
N ASN A 347 17.88 23.24 6.50
CA ASN A 347 17.03 24.36 6.09
C ASN A 347 17.03 24.38 4.55
N GLY A 348 15.91 23.94 3.96
CA GLY A 348 15.82 23.69 2.52
C GLY A 348 16.37 24.89 1.79
N LYS A 349 17.30 24.64 0.86
CA LYS A 349 17.89 25.72 0.04
C LYS A 349 16.73 26.48 -0.59
N LYS A 350 16.52 27.75 -0.19
CA LYS A 350 15.46 28.58 -0.78
C LYS A 350 15.60 28.53 -2.29
N ILE A 351 14.62 27.94 -2.97
CA ILE A 351 14.64 27.84 -4.43
C ILE A 351 14.30 29.22 -4.97
N TYR A 352 15.30 29.90 -5.51
CA TYR A 352 15.11 31.26 -6.01
C TYR A 352 14.38 31.22 -7.36
N PRO A 353 13.57 32.23 -7.71
CA PRO A 353 12.78 32.28 -8.95
C PRO A 353 13.55 31.96 -10.25
N ASN A 354 14.87 32.22 -10.26
CA ASN A 354 15.73 31.98 -11.42
C ASN A 354 16.53 30.68 -11.37
N GLU A 355 16.53 29.93 -10.26
CA GLU A 355 17.22 28.64 -10.17
C GLU A 355 16.54 27.59 -11.06
N PRO A 356 17.29 26.54 -11.49
CA PRO A 356 16.71 25.39 -12.18
C PRO A 356 15.55 24.82 -11.37
N CYS A 357 14.44 24.55 -12.03
CA CYS A 357 13.23 24.06 -11.38
C CYS A 357 13.47 22.62 -10.88
N PRO A 358 13.16 22.31 -9.62
CA PRO A 358 13.45 21.01 -9.01
C PRO A 358 12.69 19.84 -9.66
N CYS A 359 11.63 20.10 -10.44
CA CYS A 359 10.89 19.08 -11.19
C CYS A 359 11.64 18.52 -12.42
N GLY A 360 12.93 18.80 -12.59
CA GLY A 360 13.74 18.28 -13.69
C GLY A 360 13.41 18.85 -15.08
N SER A 361 12.49 19.81 -15.20
CA SER A 361 12.03 20.35 -16.49
C SER A 361 13.07 21.13 -17.31
N GLY A 362 14.25 21.39 -16.75
CA GLY A 362 15.29 22.25 -17.33
C GLY A 362 14.93 23.74 -17.38
N LYS A 363 13.74 24.15 -16.92
CA LYS A 363 13.27 25.54 -16.90
C LYS A 363 13.64 26.23 -15.57
N LYS A 364 13.69 27.57 -15.56
CA LYS A 364 13.79 28.37 -14.31
C LYS A 364 12.54 28.17 -13.45
N TYR A 365 12.67 28.10 -12.12
CA TYR A 365 11.57 27.85 -11.19
C TYR A 365 10.34 28.74 -11.46
N LYS A 366 10.51 30.07 -11.62
CA LYS A 366 9.41 31.01 -11.92
C LYS A 366 8.69 30.78 -13.25
N LYS A 367 9.32 30.05 -14.18
CA LYS A 367 8.76 29.72 -15.50
C LYS A 367 8.19 28.29 -15.55
N CYS A 368 8.23 27.56 -14.44
CA CYS A 368 7.72 26.20 -14.31
C CYS A 368 6.87 26.09 -13.04
N CYS A 369 7.31 25.37 -12.01
CA CYS A 369 6.51 25.15 -10.80
C CYS A 369 6.17 26.46 -10.05
N GLY A 370 7.09 27.44 -10.07
CA GLY A 370 6.87 28.78 -9.51
C GLY A 370 5.95 29.69 -10.34
N LYS A 371 5.43 29.23 -11.50
CA LYS A 371 4.43 29.98 -12.29
C LYS A 371 3.02 29.86 -11.68
N PHE A 372 2.76 28.77 -10.97
CA PHE A 372 1.46 28.46 -10.34
C PHE A 372 1.47 28.62 -8.82
N ALA A 373 2.63 28.89 -8.23
CA ALA A 373 2.75 29.33 -6.84
C ALA A 373 2.31 30.80 -6.74
N ARG A 374 1.00 31.03 -6.58
CA ARG A 374 0.46 32.29 -6.06
C ARG A 374 0.05 32.09 -4.61
#